data_AF-A0A935BH21-F1
#
_entry.id   AF-A0A935BH21-F1
#
_cell.length_a   1.000
_cell.length_b   1.000
_cell.length_c   1.000
_cell.angle_alpha   90.00
_cell.angle_beta   90.00
_cell.angle_gamma   90.00
#
_symmetry.space_group_name_H-M   'P 1'
#
loop_
_entity.id
_entity.type
_entity.pdbx_description
1 polymer ?
#
loop_
_entity_poly.entity_id
_entity_poly.type
_entity_poly.pdbx_seq_one_letter_code
_entity_poly.pdbx_strand_id
1 'polypeptide(L)'
;MSLVELIIIYLACGAPFAVFKATSRDANASTKWLVFVSALLGWPVFAAMLITRRVRTATDGHDPIIERLRTQMETAAFPDNEIQGVFDFRETFYRFVGLSNAVNEPEPDRPGTELFEIGGVGNSETAARCLARRNRIRLHRHYLKARREFMTSIAERADERLYSYASDLAVHLGDPIARGELSTPDMTKGSTPSNREIVKSKAAHAAVN
;
A
#
# COMPACT_ATOMS: atom_id res chain seq x y z
N MET A 1 31.02 27.15 13.34
CA MET A 1 29.88 27.24 12.42
C MET A 1 29.46 28.69 12.34
N SER A 2 29.49 29.29 11.15
CA SER A 2 29.14 30.72 11.00
C SER A 2 27.62 30.91 11.13
N LEU A 3 27.18 32.08 11.61
CA LEU A 3 25.76 32.41 11.70
C LEU A 3 25.08 32.36 10.31
N VAL A 4 25.84 32.64 9.26
CA VAL A 4 25.40 32.55 7.86
C VAL A 4 25.14 31.10 7.43
N GLU A 5 26.01 30.15 7.79
CA GLU A 5 25.78 28.71 7.52
C GLU A 5 24.48 28.22 8.15
N LEU A 6 24.20 28.66 9.39
CA LEU A 6 23.00 28.25 10.12
C LEU A 6 21.72 28.79 9.45
N ILE A 7 21.75 30.03 8.95
CA ILE A 7 20.64 30.62 8.18
C ILE A 7 20.44 29.88 6.85
N ILE A 8 21.52 29.54 6.13
CA ILE A 8 21.44 28.81 4.86
C ILE A 8 20.81 27.43 5.08
N ILE A 9 21.26 26.68 6.09
CA ILE A 9 20.70 25.36 6.43
C ILE A 9 19.23 25.50 6.79
N TYR A 10 18.88 26.49 7.61
CA TYR A 10 17.51 26.73 8.03
C TYR A 10 16.58 27.03 6.84
N LEU A 11 17.01 27.90 5.91
CA LEU A 11 16.27 28.23 4.69
C LEU A 11 16.15 27.03 3.75
N ALA A 12 17.22 26.25 3.58
CA ALA A 12 17.22 25.06 2.74
C ALA A 12 16.22 24.01 3.24
N CYS A 13 16.14 23.80 4.56
CA CYS A 13 15.16 22.89 5.16
C CYS A 13 13.72 23.44 5.10
N GLY A 14 13.51 24.75 5.21
CA GLY A 14 12.18 25.37 5.20
C GLY A 14 11.55 25.52 3.81
N ALA A 15 12.36 25.63 2.75
CA ALA A 15 11.88 25.93 1.40
C ALA A 15 10.84 24.93 0.84
N PRO A 16 11.00 23.59 0.98
CA PRO A 16 10.00 22.62 0.52
C PRO A 16 8.62 22.83 1.17
N PHE A 17 8.58 23.18 2.46
CA PHE A 17 7.33 23.40 3.19
C PHE A 17 6.62 24.68 2.76
N ALA A 18 7.39 25.74 2.50
CA ALA A 18 6.86 27.00 2.03
C ALA A 18 6.23 26.87 0.63
N VAL A 19 6.89 26.13 -0.28
CA VAL A 19 6.35 25.81 -1.60
C VAL A 19 5.08 24.97 -1.49
N PHE A 20 5.10 23.89 -0.70
CA PHE A 20 3.94 23.02 -0.50
C PHE A 20 2.69 23.78 -0.02
N LYS A 21 2.86 24.69 0.95
CA LYS A 21 1.74 25.47 1.49
C LYS A 21 1.26 26.55 0.52
N ALA A 22 2.16 27.13 -0.27
CA ALA A 22 1.82 28.12 -1.28
C ALA A 22 1.05 27.53 -2.47
N THR A 23 1.31 26.26 -2.83
CA THR A 23 0.60 25.56 -3.90
C THR A 23 -0.72 24.94 -3.44
N SER A 24 -0.88 24.65 -2.14
CA SER A 24 -2.09 23.99 -1.59
C SER A 24 -3.27 24.92 -1.30
N ARG A 25 -3.15 26.24 -1.51
CA ARG A 25 -4.22 27.22 -1.24
C ARG A 25 -4.46 28.17 -2.42
N ASP A 26 -5.70 28.18 -2.90
CA ASP A 26 -6.23 29.25 -3.74
C ASP A 26 -6.49 30.49 -2.89
N ALA A 27 -5.45 31.30 -2.73
CA ALA A 27 -5.53 32.59 -2.04
C ALA A 27 -5.05 33.73 -2.96
N ASN A 28 -5.52 34.93 -2.69
CA ASN A 28 -5.06 36.15 -3.38
C ASN A 28 -3.54 36.31 -3.24
N ALA A 29 -2.90 36.94 -4.24
CA ALA A 29 -1.43 37.03 -4.32
C ALA A 29 -0.76 37.63 -3.07
N SER A 30 -1.42 38.59 -2.41
CA SER A 30 -0.94 39.18 -1.15
C SER A 30 -1.00 38.22 0.03
N THR A 31 -2.06 37.40 0.11
CA THR A 31 -2.23 36.37 1.14
C THR A 31 -1.24 35.21 0.94
N LYS A 32 -0.90 34.89 -0.31
CA LYS A 32 0.12 33.87 -0.65
C LYS A 32 1.51 34.21 -0.07
N TRP A 33 1.93 35.47 -0.14
CA TRP A 33 3.21 35.91 0.44
C TRP A 33 3.29 35.74 1.96
N LEU A 34 2.24 36.16 2.67
CA LEU A 34 2.15 35.97 4.13
C LEU A 34 2.13 34.48 4.50
N VAL A 35 1.39 33.66 3.75
CA VAL A 35 1.34 32.21 3.95
C VAL A 35 2.71 31.57 3.71
N PHE A 36 3.45 32.01 2.68
CA PHE A 36 4.80 31.54 2.37
C PHE A 36 5.79 31.88 3.49
N VAL A 37 5.86 33.14 3.92
CA VAL A 37 6.76 33.60 5.00
C VAL A 37 6.44 32.88 6.31
N SER A 38 5.16 32.74 6.66
CA SER A 38 4.74 32.01 7.86
C SER A 38 5.12 30.52 7.83
N ALA A 39 5.11 29.90 6.64
CA ALA A 39 5.51 28.50 6.47
C ALA A 39 7.03 28.32 6.56
N LEU A 40 7.77 29.26 5.97
CA LEU A 40 9.24 29.26 5.98
C LEU A 40 9.80 29.48 7.38
N LEU A 41 9.20 30.36 8.20
CA LEU A 41 9.60 30.59 9.59
C LEU A 41 9.01 29.54 10.56
N GLY A 42 7.85 28.98 10.23
CA GLY A 42 7.14 28.02 11.07
C GLY A 42 7.45 26.56 10.76
N TRP A 43 8.40 26.26 9.86
CA TRP A 43 8.61 24.91 9.33
C TRP A 43 8.86 23.83 10.40
N PRO A 44 9.54 24.07 11.54
CA PRO A 44 9.73 23.03 12.55
C PRO A 44 8.41 22.55 13.16
N VAL A 45 7.47 23.48 13.38
CA VAL A 45 6.12 23.16 13.88
C VAL A 45 5.33 22.41 12.81
N PHE A 46 5.41 22.84 11.55
CA PHE A 46 4.78 22.13 10.43
C PHE A 46 5.36 20.72 10.23
N ALA A 47 6.67 20.57 10.33
CA ALA A 47 7.34 19.28 10.26
C ALA A 47 6.91 18.37 11.41
N ALA A 48 6.86 18.88 12.64
CA ALA A 48 6.34 18.14 13.80
C ALA A 48 4.86 17.74 13.63
N MET A 49 4.01 18.63 13.10
CA MET A 49 2.61 18.30 12.79
C MET A 49 2.49 17.24 11.68
N LEU A 50 3.32 17.31 10.64
CA LEU A 50 3.32 16.32 9.56
C LEU A 50 3.82 14.96 10.04
N ILE A 51 4.87 14.94 10.86
CA ILE A 51 5.39 13.73 11.49
C ILE A 51 4.33 13.14 12.42
N THR A 52 3.71 13.93 13.30
CA THR A 52 2.67 13.43 14.22
C THR A 52 1.42 12.95 13.50
N ARG A 53 1.00 13.62 12.41
CA ARG A 53 -0.06 13.12 11.53
C ARG A 53 0.31 11.80 10.88
N ARG A 54 1.52 11.69 10.33
CA ARG A 54 2.03 10.47 9.69
C ARG A 54 2.22 9.33 10.68
N VAL A 55 2.65 9.62 11.90
CA VAL A 55 2.76 8.64 12.99
C VAL A 55 1.37 8.19 13.42
N ARG A 56 0.38 9.08 13.51
CA ARG A 56 -1.01 8.71 13.80
C ARG A 56 -1.63 7.83 12.72
N THR A 57 -1.46 8.16 11.44
CA THR A 57 -1.90 7.29 10.34
C THR A 57 -1.05 6.02 10.21
N ALA A 58 0.22 6.03 10.62
CA ALA A 58 1.05 4.82 10.68
C ALA A 58 0.67 3.91 11.86
N THR A 59 0.24 4.46 13.00
CA THR A 59 -0.30 3.68 14.11
C THR A 59 -1.66 3.08 13.79
N ASP A 60 -2.48 3.73 12.95
CA ASP A 60 -3.71 3.13 12.43
C ASP A 60 -3.43 1.97 11.45
N GLY A 61 -2.23 1.87 10.88
CA GLY A 61 -1.81 0.80 9.98
C GLY A 61 -0.97 -0.31 10.63
N HIS A 62 -0.59 -0.18 11.91
CA HIS A 62 0.21 -1.18 12.61
C HIS A 62 -0.68 -2.13 13.39
N ASP A 63 -1.26 -3.08 12.67
CA ASP A 63 -2.05 -4.14 13.28
C ASP A 63 -1.12 -5.14 14.02
N PRO A 64 -1.18 -5.21 15.36
CA PRO A 64 -0.28 -6.07 16.14
C PRO A 64 -0.49 -7.56 15.83
N ILE A 65 -1.68 -7.94 15.33
CA ILE A 65 -1.98 -9.33 14.95
C ILE A 65 -1.21 -9.68 13.68
N ILE A 66 -1.18 -8.79 12.70
CA ILE A 66 -0.43 -8.99 11.44
C ILE A 66 1.06 -9.12 11.72
N GLU A 67 1.61 -8.27 12.58
CA GLU A 67 3.04 -8.30 12.92
C GLU A 67 3.44 -9.55 13.72
N ARG A 68 2.54 -10.02 14.59
CA ARG A 68 2.69 -11.29 15.30
C ARG A 68 2.69 -12.47 14.32
N LEU A 69 1.72 -12.52 13.41
CA LEU A 69 1.62 -13.58 12.39
C LEU A 69 2.87 -13.58 11.49
N ARG A 70 3.33 -12.41 11.04
CA ARG A 70 4.59 -12.29 10.29
C ARG A 70 5.75 -12.95 11.03
N THR A 71 5.92 -12.62 12.31
CA THR A 71 7.02 -13.14 13.13
C THR A 71 6.91 -14.66 13.28
N GLN A 72 5.72 -15.19 13.53
CA GLN A 72 5.47 -16.63 13.63
C GLN A 72 5.78 -17.35 12.31
N MET A 73 5.38 -16.76 11.17
CA MET A 73 5.67 -17.30 9.85
C MET A 73 7.16 -17.24 9.54
N GLU A 74 7.85 -16.14 9.86
CA GLU A 74 9.29 -16.02 9.65
C GLU A 74 10.07 -17.05 10.47
N THR A 75 9.74 -17.23 11.75
CA THR A 75 10.38 -18.23 12.61
C THR A 75 10.14 -19.66 12.12
N ALA A 76 8.96 -19.96 11.56
CA ALA A 76 8.68 -21.27 10.98
C ALA A 76 9.38 -21.47 9.61
N ALA A 77 9.41 -20.42 8.78
CA ALA A 77 9.96 -20.46 7.43
C ALA A 77 11.49 -20.44 7.37
N PHE A 78 12.16 -19.85 8.37
CA PHE A 78 13.60 -19.58 8.38
C PHE A 78 14.23 -19.88 9.76
N PRO A 79 14.25 -21.15 10.20
CA PRO A 79 14.83 -21.50 11.50
C PRO A 79 16.32 -21.14 11.61
N ASP A 80 17.05 -21.16 10.48
CA ASP A 80 18.48 -20.86 10.41
C ASP A 80 18.80 -19.37 10.18
N ASN A 81 17.79 -18.49 10.18
CA ASN A 81 17.94 -17.05 9.92
C ASN A 81 18.67 -16.72 8.60
N GLU A 82 18.34 -17.43 7.51
CA GLU A 82 18.84 -17.08 6.18
C GLU A 82 18.38 -15.67 5.79
N ILE A 83 19.29 -14.70 5.90
CA ILE A 83 18.99 -13.26 5.82
C ILE A 83 18.26 -12.91 4.52
N GLN A 84 18.73 -13.43 3.38
CA GLN A 84 18.15 -13.13 2.08
C GLN A 84 16.70 -13.65 1.96
N GLY A 85 16.47 -14.90 2.35
CA GLY A 85 15.13 -15.50 2.34
C GLY A 85 14.15 -14.74 3.24
N VAL A 86 14.60 -14.28 4.41
CA VAL A 86 13.79 -13.46 5.32
C VAL A 86 13.36 -12.15 4.68
N PHE A 87 14.27 -11.45 3.96
CA PHE A 87 13.92 -10.20 3.29
C PHE A 87 12.92 -10.41 2.16
N ASP A 88 13.14 -11.41 1.30
CA ASP A 88 12.24 -11.72 0.18
C ASP A 88 10.85 -12.13 0.68
N PHE A 89 10.79 -12.89 1.78
CA PHE A 89 9.55 -13.24 2.45
C PHE A 89 8.84 -12.01 3.01
N ARG A 90 9.54 -11.13 3.73
CA ARG A 90 8.95 -9.90 4.30
C ARG A 90 8.41 -8.99 3.21
N GLU A 91 9.15 -8.80 2.11
CA GLU A 91 8.66 -8.01 0.98
C GLU A 91 7.36 -8.59 0.43
N THR A 92 7.33 -9.90 0.20
CA THR A 92 6.14 -10.58 -0.33
C THR A 92 4.96 -10.52 0.64
N PHE A 93 5.20 -10.72 1.94
CA PHE A 93 4.22 -10.62 3.01
C PHE A 93 3.61 -9.23 3.09
N TYR A 94 4.42 -8.18 3.26
CA TYR A 94 3.91 -6.81 3.42
C TYR A 94 3.23 -6.28 2.17
N ARG A 95 3.70 -6.68 0.98
CA ARG A 95 3.06 -6.35 -0.28
C ARG A 95 1.69 -7.02 -0.41
N PHE A 96 1.55 -8.29 -0.04
CA PHE A 96 0.27 -8.98 -0.01
C PHE A 96 -0.69 -8.31 0.99
N VAL A 97 -0.28 -8.12 2.24
CA VAL A 97 -1.07 -7.45 3.28
C VAL A 97 -1.52 -6.06 2.84
N GLY A 98 -0.58 -5.22 2.38
CA GLY A 98 -0.87 -3.85 1.98
C GLY A 98 -1.85 -3.77 0.81
N LEU A 99 -1.70 -4.65 -0.20
CA LEU A 99 -2.62 -4.71 -1.33
C LEU A 99 -3.98 -5.29 -0.95
N SER A 100 -4.04 -6.23 0.00
CA SER A 100 -5.30 -6.76 0.52
C SER A 100 -6.10 -5.68 1.24
N ASN A 101 -5.45 -4.92 2.13
CA ASN A 101 -6.07 -3.80 2.82
C ASN A 101 -6.55 -2.73 1.83
N ALA A 102 -5.72 -2.37 0.84
CA ALA A 102 -6.08 -1.36 -0.16
C ALA A 102 -7.26 -1.79 -1.07
N VAL A 103 -7.43 -3.09 -1.35
CA VAL A 103 -8.58 -3.59 -2.13
C VAL A 103 -9.86 -3.58 -1.31
N ASN A 104 -9.76 -3.83 -0.01
CA ASN A 104 -10.88 -3.87 0.92
C ASN A 104 -11.28 -2.49 1.45
N GLU A 105 -10.42 -1.48 1.29
CA GLU A 105 -10.72 -0.11 1.64
C GLU A 105 -11.93 0.39 0.83
N PRO A 106 -12.96 0.95 1.48
CA PRO A 106 -14.12 1.49 0.78
C PRO A 106 -13.68 2.62 -0.15
N GLU A 107 -14.24 2.64 -1.35
CA GLU A 107 -13.97 3.72 -2.29
C GLU A 107 -14.53 5.03 -1.71
N PRO A 108 -13.77 6.13 -1.71
CA PRO A 108 -14.28 7.39 -1.19
C PRO A 108 -15.48 7.84 -2.02
N ASP A 109 -16.53 8.35 -1.35
CA ASP A 109 -17.76 8.83 -1.98
C ASP A 109 -17.51 9.86 -3.10
N ARG A 110 -16.39 10.60 -3.01
CA ARG A 110 -15.94 11.55 -4.00
C ARG A 110 -14.47 11.30 -4.36
N PRO A 111 -14.17 10.83 -5.58
CA PRO A 111 -12.79 10.73 -6.03
C PRO A 111 -12.18 12.13 -6.20
N GLY A 112 -10.89 12.27 -5.88
CA GLY A 112 -10.17 13.54 -6.02
C GLY A 112 -10.22 14.07 -7.46
N THR A 113 -10.72 15.30 -7.63
CA THR A 113 -10.85 15.99 -8.92
C THR A 113 -9.67 16.90 -9.24
N GLU A 114 -8.74 17.08 -8.30
CA GLU A 114 -7.70 18.11 -8.35
C GLU A 114 -6.81 17.97 -9.59
N LEU A 115 -6.51 16.73 -10.00
CA LEU A 115 -5.72 16.46 -11.19
C LEU A 115 -6.39 16.93 -12.49
N PHE A 116 -7.73 16.90 -12.55
CA PHE A 116 -8.50 17.25 -13.74
C PHE A 116 -8.89 18.72 -13.77
N GLU A 117 -9.01 19.35 -12.60
CA GLU A 117 -9.21 20.80 -12.46
C GLU A 117 -8.00 21.58 -13.00
N ILE A 118 -6.78 21.11 -12.70
CA ILE A 118 -5.54 21.70 -13.25
C ILE A 118 -5.50 21.60 -14.78
N GLY A 119 -6.09 20.54 -15.35
CA GLY A 119 -6.15 20.30 -16.79
C GLY A 119 -7.21 21.11 -17.54
N GLY A 120 -8.05 21.89 -16.86
CA GLY A 120 -9.12 22.68 -17.48
C GLY A 120 -10.23 21.84 -18.12
N VAL A 121 -10.39 20.58 -17.72
CA VAL A 121 -11.40 19.70 -18.29
C VAL A 121 -12.77 20.03 -17.69
N GLY A 122 -13.72 20.47 -18.51
CA GLY A 122 -15.08 20.85 -18.07
C GLY A 122 -15.92 19.71 -17.45
N ASN A 123 -15.40 18.48 -17.42
CA ASN A 123 -16.05 17.32 -16.82
C ASN A 123 -15.08 16.54 -15.90
N SER A 124 -14.49 17.24 -14.93
CA SER A 124 -13.52 16.71 -13.96
C SER A 124 -14.09 15.55 -13.12
N GLU A 125 -15.37 15.61 -12.74
CA GLU A 125 -16.03 14.58 -11.93
C GLU A 125 -16.13 13.24 -12.67
N THR A 126 -16.56 13.24 -13.94
CA THR A 126 -16.62 12.01 -14.74
C THR A 126 -15.22 11.44 -14.97
N ALA A 127 -14.24 12.30 -15.24
CA ALA A 127 -12.85 11.88 -15.42
C ALA A 127 -12.28 11.25 -14.14
N ALA A 128 -12.55 11.83 -12.97
CA ALA A 128 -12.15 11.30 -11.67
C ALA A 128 -12.76 9.91 -11.39
N ARG A 129 -14.06 9.73 -11.66
CA ARG A 129 -14.72 8.41 -11.54
C ARG A 129 -14.12 7.38 -12.49
N CYS A 130 -13.86 7.74 -13.74
CA CYS A 130 -13.23 6.85 -14.72
C CYS A 130 -11.82 6.43 -14.29
N LEU A 131 -11.03 7.37 -13.75
CA LEU A 131 -9.71 7.08 -13.23
C LEU A 131 -9.76 6.18 -11.99
N ALA A 132 -10.66 6.46 -11.05
CA ALA A 132 -10.87 5.65 -9.85
C ALA A 132 -11.22 4.19 -10.23
N ARG A 133 -12.16 3.99 -11.15
CA ARG A 133 -12.50 2.67 -11.69
C ARG A 133 -11.30 1.95 -12.30
N ARG A 134 -10.51 2.65 -13.14
CA ARG A 134 -9.31 2.07 -13.77
C ARG A 134 -8.26 1.68 -12.72
N ASN A 135 -8.04 2.54 -11.74
CA ASN A 135 -7.11 2.30 -10.65
C ASN A 135 -7.55 1.09 -9.81
N ARG A 136 -8.85 0.94 -9.53
CA ARG A 136 -9.40 -0.21 -8.82
C ARG A 136 -9.14 -1.54 -9.55
N ILE A 137 -9.34 -1.57 -10.86
CA ILE A 137 -9.01 -2.75 -11.68
C ILE A 137 -7.51 -3.06 -11.61
N ARG A 138 -6.66 -2.03 -11.70
CA ARG A 138 -5.20 -2.20 -11.62
C ARG A 138 -4.78 -2.71 -10.24
N LEU A 139 -5.33 -2.13 -9.18
CA LEU A 139 -5.09 -2.51 -7.79
C LEU A 139 -5.46 -3.98 -7.55
N HIS A 140 -6.65 -4.39 -7.99
CA HIS A 140 -7.09 -5.78 -7.86
C HIS A 140 -6.16 -6.77 -8.61
N ARG A 141 -5.67 -6.42 -9.80
CA ARG A 141 -4.69 -7.25 -10.52
C ARG A 141 -3.37 -7.39 -9.76
N HIS A 142 -2.88 -6.31 -9.16
CA HIS A 142 -1.66 -6.35 -8.35
C HIS A 142 -1.87 -7.19 -7.08
N TYR A 143 -3.01 -7.03 -6.41
CA TYR A 143 -3.38 -7.86 -5.27
C TYR A 143 -3.40 -9.36 -5.63
N LEU A 144 -4.06 -9.76 -6.72
CA LEU A 144 -4.08 -11.16 -7.16
C LEU A 144 -2.68 -11.70 -7.48
N LYS A 145 -1.79 -10.86 -8.03
CA LYS A 145 -0.40 -11.22 -8.28
C LYS A 145 0.36 -11.43 -6.96
N ALA A 146 0.27 -10.48 -6.04
CA ALA A 146 0.92 -10.57 -4.73
C ALA A 146 0.42 -11.76 -3.91
N ARG A 147 -0.89 -12.04 -3.95
CA ARG A 147 -1.48 -13.23 -3.33
C ARG A 147 -0.85 -14.51 -3.85
N ARG A 148 -0.77 -14.69 -5.18
CA ARG A 148 -0.13 -15.89 -5.76
C ARG A 148 1.33 -16.01 -5.35
N GLU A 149 2.10 -14.93 -5.40
CA GLU A 149 3.52 -14.95 -5.01
C GLU A 149 3.69 -15.31 -3.53
N PHE A 150 2.80 -14.81 -2.66
CA PHE A 150 2.77 -15.20 -1.26
C PHE A 150 2.40 -16.68 -1.07
N MET A 151 1.34 -17.17 -1.73
CA MET A 151 0.97 -18.59 -1.65
C MET A 151 2.09 -19.51 -2.15
N THR A 152 2.75 -19.14 -3.24
CA THR A 152 3.92 -19.87 -3.76
C THR A 152 5.04 -19.91 -2.73
N SER A 153 5.35 -18.80 -2.07
CA SER A 153 6.42 -18.78 -1.06
C SER A 153 6.07 -19.63 0.18
N ILE A 154 4.80 -19.76 0.55
CA ILE A 154 4.36 -20.71 1.58
C ILE A 154 4.49 -22.16 1.09
N ALA A 155 4.04 -22.43 -0.14
CA ALA A 155 4.03 -23.78 -0.70
C ALA A 155 5.44 -24.38 -0.87
N GLU A 156 6.41 -23.56 -1.28
CA GLU A 156 7.82 -23.97 -1.45
C GLU A 156 8.46 -24.52 -0.16
N ARG A 157 7.93 -24.16 1.02
CA ARG A 157 8.48 -24.56 2.32
C ARG A 157 7.82 -25.82 2.90
N ALA A 158 6.64 -26.18 2.41
CA ALA A 158 5.90 -27.37 2.82
C ALA A 158 5.73 -27.56 4.35
N ASP A 159 5.71 -26.48 5.13
CA ASP A 159 5.51 -26.51 6.59
C ASP A 159 4.03 -26.30 6.94
N GLU A 160 3.41 -27.27 7.63
CA GLU A 160 2.01 -27.25 8.04
C GLU A 160 1.65 -26.03 8.92
N ARG A 161 2.57 -25.58 9.77
CA ARG A 161 2.37 -24.39 10.63
C ARG A 161 2.27 -23.13 9.79
N LEU A 162 3.05 -23.03 8.70
CA LEU A 162 2.97 -21.89 7.79
C LEU A 162 1.60 -21.78 7.12
N TYR A 163 1.00 -22.91 6.74
CA TYR A 163 -0.36 -22.93 6.20
C TYR A 163 -1.39 -22.46 7.22
N SER A 164 -1.27 -22.90 8.48
CA SER A 164 -2.15 -22.43 9.56
C SER A 164 -2.04 -20.92 9.76
N TYR A 165 -0.83 -20.38 9.87
CA TYR A 165 -0.63 -18.93 10.05
C TYR A 165 -1.08 -18.13 8.83
N ALA A 166 -0.84 -18.64 7.61
CA ALA A 166 -1.33 -18.00 6.39
C ALA A 166 -2.86 -17.99 6.33
N SER A 167 -3.52 -19.06 6.82
CA SER A 167 -4.98 -19.14 6.89
C SER A 167 -5.54 -18.14 7.90
N ASP A 168 -4.91 -18.02 9.07
CA ASP A 168 -5.26 -17.02 10.08
C ASP A 168 -5.11 -15.59 9.54
N LEU A 169 -4.03 -15.34 8.78
CA LEU A 169 -3.82 -14.07 8.08
C LEU A 169 -4.94 -13.80 7.06
N ALA A 170 -5.30 -14.78 6.25
CA ALA A 170 -6.37 -14.64 5.25
C ALA A 170 -7.74 -14.34 5.90
N VAL A 171 -8.04 -14.97 7.05
CA VAL A 171 -9.23 -14.66 7.85
C VAL A 171 -9.20 -13.21 8.31
N HIS A 172 -8.07 -12.77 8.87
CA HIS A 172 -7.91 -11.41 9.40
C HIS A 172 -8.02 -10.34 8.31
N LEU A 173 -7.49 -10.63 7.13
CA LEU A 173 -7.58 -9.75 5.96
C LEU A 173 -8.95 -9.80 5.26
N GLY A 174 -9.88 -10.66 5.69
CA GLY A 174 -11.19 -10.81 5.05
C GLY A 174 -11.12 -11.41 3.64
N ASP A 175 -10.15 -12.30 3.37
CA ASP A 175 -9.94 -12.96 2.08
C ASP A 175 -10.44 -14.42 2.10
N PRO A 176 -11.72 -14.68 1.80
CA PRO A 176 -12.29 -16.03 1.86
C PRO A 176 -11.71 -16.95 0.78
N ILE A 177 -11.20 -16.39 -0.33
CA ILE A 177 -10.63 -17.17 -1.42
C ILE A 177 -9.26 -17.71 -1.00
N ALA A 178 -8.39 -16.85 -0.46
CA ALA A 178 -7.10 -17.30 0.08
C ALA A 178 -7.29 -18.34 1.19
N ARG A 179 -8.26 -18.10 2.09
CA ARG A 179 -8.61 -19.07 3.13
C ARG A 179 -9.01 -20.43 2.54
N GLY A 180 -9.84 -20.44 1.50
CA GLY A 180 -10.25 -21.66 0.81
C GLY A 180 -9.07 -22.39 0.18
N GLU A 181 -8.20 -21.67 -0.53
CA GLU A 181 -6.96 -22.21 -1.14
C GLU A 181 -6.01 -22.82 -0.10
N LEU A 182 -5.93 -22.26 1.11
CA LEU A 182 -5.08 -22.75 2.20
C LEU A 182 -5.71 -23.90 3.00
N SER A 183 -7.04 -24.02 3.00
CA SER A 183 -7.76 -25.07 3.72
C SER A 183 -7.80 -26.39 2.95
N THR A 184 -7.59 -26.37 1.64
CA THR A 184 -7.56 -27.59 0.83
C THR A 184 -6.22 -28.30 0.96
N PRO A 185 -6.17 -29.54 1.49
CA PRO A 185 -4.92 -30.27 1.75
C PRO A 185 -4.15 -30.65 0.46
N ASP A 186 -4.70 -30.38 -0.72
CA ASP A 186 -4.13 -30.78 -2.01
C ASP A 186 -2.83 -30.01 -2.38
N MET A 187 -2.53 -28.90 -1.71
CA MET A 187 -1.25 -28.19 -1.89
C MET A 187 -0.05 -28.99 -1.38
N THR A 188 -0.24 -30.00 -0.51
CA THR A 188 0.85 -30.86 -0.02
C THR A 188 1.38 -31.84 -1.08
N LYS A 189 0.68 -31.99 -2.23
CA LYS A 189 1.06 -32.94 -3.29
C LYS A 189 1.62 -32.29 -4.55
N GLY A 190 2.42 -31.22 -4.44
CA GLY A 190 3.33 -30.81 -5.53
C GLY A 190 2.72 -30.65 -6.94
N SER A 191 1.39 -30.51 -7.05
CA SER A 191 0.72 -30.31 -8.32
C SER A 191 0.69 -28.82 -8.57
N THR A 192 1.80 -28.29 -9.10
CA THR A 192 1.80 -26.97 -9.72
C THR A 192 0.61 -26.94 -10.68
N PRO A 193 -0.38 -26.04 -10.49
CA PRO A 193 -1.55 -26.01 -11.36
C PRO A 193 -1.06 -25.78 -12.78
N SER A 194 -1.23 -26.80 -13.62
CA SER A 194 -0.83 -26.74 -15.02
C SER A 194 -1.49 -25.52 -15.63
N ASN A 195 -0.71 -24.70 -16.33
CA ASN A 195 -1.13 -23.48 -17.04
C ASN A 195 -2.40 -23.68 -17.92
N ARG A 196 -2.80 -24.94 -18.20
CA ARG A 196 -4.03 -25.32 -18.89
C ARG A 196 -5.33 -24.94 -18.16
N GLU A 197 -5.39 -24.88 -16.83
CA GLU A 197 -6.65 -24.55 -16.14
C GLU A 197 -6.92 -23.04 -16.08
N ILE A 198 -5.86 -22.24 -15.97
CA ILE A 198 -5.95 -20.77 -15.98
C ILE A 198 -6.42 -20.26 -17.36
N VAL A 199 -6.06 -20.95 -18.45
CA VAL A 199 -6.53 -20.61 -19.80
C VAL A 199 -8.01 -20.94 -20.00
N LYS A 200 -8.51 -22.03 -19.43
CA LYS A 200 -9.94 -22.39 -19.52
C LYS A 200 -10.85 -21.41 -18.76
N SER A 201 -10.42 -20.94 -17.59
CA SER A 201 -11.14 -19.91 -16.83
C SER A 201 -11.21 -18.57 -17.57
N LYS A 202 -10.11 -18.14 -18.23
CA LYS A 202 -10.10 -16.94 -19.06
C LYS A 202 -10.97 -17.05 -20.32
N ALA A 203 -11.01 -18.22 -20.95
CA ALA A 203 -11.87 -18.44 -22.12
C ALA A 203 -13.36 -18.40 -21.77
N ALA A 204 -13.75 -18.92 -20.60
CA ALA A 204 -15.14 -18.88 -20.13
C ALA A 204 -15.63 -17.45 -19.84
N HIS A 205 -14.78 -16.57 -19.31
CA HIS A 205 -15.15 -15.18 -19.07
C HIS A 205 -15.16 -14.28 -20.31
N ALA A 206 -14.47 -14.66 -21.38
CA ALA A 206 -14.48 -13.93 -22.65
C ALA A 206 -15.71 -14.26 -23.54
N ALA A 207 -16.44 -15.34 -23.24
CA ALA A 207 -17.61 -15.77 -24.00
C ALA A 207 -18.95 -15.20 -23.47
N VAL A 208 -18.92 -14.39 -22.40
CA VAL A 208 -20.11 -13.84 -21.72
C VAL A 208 -20.24 -12.32 -21.90
N ASN A 209 -19.31 -11.68 -22.62
CA ASN A 209 -19.41 -10.29 -23.08
C ASN A 209 -19.43 -10.25 -24.61
#